data_AF-J9E5T0-F1
#
_entry.id   AF-J9E5T0-F1
#
_cell.length_a   1.000
_cell.length_b   1.000
_cell.length_c   1.000
_cell.angle_alpha   90.00
_cell.angle_beta   90.00
_cell.angle_gamma   90.00
#
_symmetry.space_group_name_H-M   'P 1'
#
loop_
_entity.id
_entity.type
_entity.pdbx_description
1 polymer ?
#
loop_
_entity_poly.entity_id
_entity_poly.type
_entity_poly.pdbx_seq_one_letter_code
_entity_poly.pdbx_strand_id
1 'polypeptide(L)' 'MDELLDMNSLDSLRTIHESDEQWKLRRMFLERHMADYPKNRLLCLAQIYCNMISLGC' A
#
# COMPACT_ATOMS: atom_id res chain seq x y z
N MET A 1 -1.63 20.46 1.71
CA MET A 1 -2.31 19.77 2.83
C MET A 1 -2.14 18.30 2.54
N ASP A 2 -1.45 17.57 3.41
CA ASP A 2 -1.18 16.15 3.19
C ASP A 2 -2.46 15.34 3.45
N GLU A 3 -3.06 14.81 2.38
CA GLU A 3 -4.29 14.03 2.42
C GLU A 3 -4.00 12.64 3.05
N LEU A 4 -4.84 12.20 3.99
CA LEU A 4 -4.82 10.82 4.48
C LEU A 4 -5.54 9.90 3.50
N LEU A 5 -5.13 8.64 3.43
CA LEU A 5 -5.77 7.67 2.56
C LEU A 5 -7.12 7.24 3.16
N ASP A 6 -8.19 7.22 2.36
CA ASP A 6 -9.50 6.69 2.77
C ASP A 6 -9.58 5.17 2.57
N MET A 7 -10.19 4.47 3.52
CA MET A 7 -10.34 3.01 3.52
C MET A 7 -11.16 2.52 2.33
N ASN A 8 -12.19 3.27 1.93
CA ASN A 8 -13.05 2.90 0.80
C ASN A 8 -12.34 3.04 -0.55
N SER A 9 -11.24 3.80 -0.60
CA SER A 9 -10.46 4.03 -1.82
C SER A 9 -9.41 2.93 -2.05
N LEU A 10 -9.22 2.01 -1.11
CA LEU A 10 -8.18 0.98 -1.17
C LEU A 10 -8.33 0.09 -2.40
N ASP A 11 -9.55 -0.35 -2.73
CA ASP A 11 -9.75 -1.27 -3.86
C ASP A 11 -9.37 -0.67 -5.21
N SER A 12 -9.42 0.67 -5.34
CA SER A 12 -8.98 1.38 -6.55
C SER A 12 -7.45 1.46 -6.70
N LEU A 13 -6.69 1.13 -5.66
CA LEU A 13 -5.22 1.17 -5.70
C LEU A 13 -4.61 -0.10 -6.30
N ARG A 14 -5.39 -1.17 -6.45
CA ARG A 14 -4.91 -2.44 -7.01
C ARG A 14 -4.57 -2.26 -8.49
N THR A 15 -3.40 -2.75 -8.90
CA THR A 15 -3.00 -2.71 -10.32
C THR A 15 -3.30 -4.04 -11.02
N ILE A 16 -3.55 -3.99 -12.33
CA ILE A 16 -3.93 -5.18 -13.12
C ILE A 16 -2.83 -6.25 -13.22
N HIS A 17 -1.57 -5.86 -13.00
CA HIS A 17 -0.40 -6.75 -13.08
C HIS A 17 0.07 -7.22 -11.70
N GLU A 18 -0.58 -6.79 -10.63
CA GLU A 18 -0.26 -7.19 -9.26
C GLU A 18 -0.92 -8.54 -8.93
N SER A 19 -0.10 -9.49 -8.51
CA SER A 19 -0.59 -10.80 -8.04
C SER A 19 -1.46 -10.63 -6.78
N ASP A 20 -2.36 -11.58 -6.53
CA ASP A 20 -3.23 -11.55 -5.34
C ASP A 20 -2.42 -11.50 -4.03
N GLU A 21 -1.28 -12.18 -3.98
CA GLU A 21 -0.41 -12.22 -2.80
C GLU A 21 0.27 -10.87 -2.55
N GLN A 22 0.80 -10.24 -3.61
CA GLN A 22 1.38 -8.90 -3.53
C GLN A 22 0.34 -7.85 -3.12
N TRP A 23 -0.88 -7.94 -3.70
CA TRP A 23 -1.97 -7.03 -3.35
C TRP A 23 -2.40 -7.20 -1.90
N LYS A 24 -2.56 -8.45 -1.44
CA LYS A 24 -2.93 -8.74 -0.04
C LYS A 24 -1.89 -8.19 0.93
N LEU A 25 -0.61 -8.38 0.63
CA LEU A 25 0.50 -7.86 1.45
C LEU A 25 0.50 -6.33 1.48
N ARG A 26 0.34 -5.69 0.32
CA ARG A 26 0.30 -4.22 0.22
C ARG A 26 -0.90 -3.65 0.97
N ARG A 27 -2.08 -4.25 0.79
CA ARG A 27 -3.32 -3.84 1.46
C ARG A 27 -3.20 -3.94 2.97
N MET A 28 -2.63 -5.03 3.50
CA MET A 28 -2.39 -5.17 4.95
C MET A 28 -1.49 -4.04 5.49
N PHE A 29 -0.46 -3.65 4.75
CA PHE A 29 0.41 -2.53 5.14
C PHE A 29 -0.36 -1.20 5.13
N LEU A 30 -1.15 -0.94 4.08
CA LEU A 30 -1.95 0.28 3.96
C LEU A 30 -2.97 0.40 5.10
N GLU A 31 -3.76 -0.65 5.35
CA GLU A 31 -4.77 -0.69 6.41
C GLU A 31 -4.15 -0.48 7.81
N ARG A 32 -2.94 -1.01 8.04
CA ARG A 32 -2.25 -0.87 9.32
C ARG A 32 -1.75 0.55 9.59
N HIS A 33 -1.33 1.26 8.54
CA HIS A 33 -0.57 2.51 8.66
C HIS A 33 -1.27 3.75 8.07
N MET A 34 -2.52 3.61 7.59
CA MET A 34 -3.27 4.70 6.95
C MET A 34 -3.54 5.93 7.83
N ALA A 35 -3.49 5.77 9.16
CA ALA A 35 -3.62 6.87 10.11
C ALA A 35 -2.26 7.50 10.50
N ASP A 36 -1.15 6.82 10.20
CA ASP A 36 0.20 7.21 10.64
C ASP A 36 0.92 8.11 9.62
N TYR A 37 0.58 7.97 8.32
CA TYR A 37 1.28 8.64 7.24
C TYR A 37 0.33 9.31 6.24
N PRO A 38 0.73 10.46 5.67
CA PRO A 38 0.11 11.00 4.46
C PRO A 38 0.03 9.97 3.35
N LYS A 39 -1.04 10.02 2.56
CA LYS A 39 -1.32 9.12 1.42
C LYS A 39 -0.10 8.87 0.54
N ASN A 40 0.57 9.92 0.06
CA ASN A 40 1.72 9.75 -0.84
C ASN A 40 2.89 9.01 -0.16
N ARG A 41 3.16 9.31 1.11
CA ARG A 41 4.21 8.65 1.89
C ARG A 41 3.85 7.20 2.19
N LEU A 42 2.60 6.97 2.56
CA LEU A 42 2.07 5.63 2.84
C LEU A 42 2.18 4.71 1.62
N LEU A 43 1.75 5.19 0.44
CA LEU A 43 1.83 4.44 -0.81
C LEU A 43 3.28 4.07 -1.17
N CYS A 44 4.21 5.01 -1.00
CA CYS A 44 5.62 4.77 -1.20
C CYS A 44 6.17 3.68 -0.26
N LEU A 45 5.88 3.78 1.04
CA LEU A 45 6.31 2.80 2.04
C LEU A 45 5.72 1.41 1.78
N ALA A 46 4.44 1.33 1.41
CA ALA A 46 3.76 0.08 1.10
C ALA A 46 4.40 -0.62 -0.12
N GLN A 47 4.78 0.14 -1.14
CA GLN A 47 5.48 -0.41 -2.30
C GLN A 47 6.88 -0.91 -1.94
N ILE A 48 7.64 -0.15 -1.15
CA ILE A 48 8.98 -0.55 -0.68
C ILE A 48 8.88 -1.84 0.15
N TYR A 49 7.91 -1.93 1.06
CA TYR A 49 7.64 -3.13 1.84
C TYR A 49 7.34 -4.34 0.95
N CYS A 50 6.44 -4.21 -0.02
CA CYS A 50 6.13 -5.29 -0.95
C CYS A 50 7.33 -5.72 -1.79
N ASN A 51 8.16 -4.76 -2.22
CA ASN A 51 9.38 -5.05 -2.97
C ASN A 51 10.40 -5.80 -2.11
N MET A 52 10.62 -5.39 -0.86
CA MET A 52 11.50 -6.10 0.09
C MET A 52 11.08 -7.55 0.29
N ILE A 53 9.78 -7.80 0.50
CA ILE A 53 9.27 -9.15 0.75
C ILE A 53 9.23 -10.01 -0.52
N SER A 54 8.83 -9.44 -1.67
CA SER A 54 8.64 -10.21 -2.91
C SER A 54 9.92 -10.41 -3.70
N LEU A 55 10.82 -9.42 -3.70
CA LEU A 55 12.05 -9.41 -4.50
C LEU A 55 13.32 -9.61 -3.67
N GLY A 56 13.23 -9.51 -2.33
CA GLY A 56 14.36 -9.69 -1.43
C GLY A 56 15.36 -8.52 -1.40
N CYS A 57 14.96 -7.33 -1.87
CA CYS A 57 15.78 -6.11 -1.92
C CYS A 57 15.36 -5.08 -0.89
#